data_AF-A0A9D2DY35-F1
#
_entry.id   AF-A0A9D2DY35-F1
#
_cell.length_a   1.000
_cell.length_b   1.000
_cell.length_c   1.000
_cell.angle_alpha   90.00
_cell.angle_beta   90.00
_cell.angle_gamma   90.00
#
_symmetry.space_group_name_H-M   'P 1'
#
loop_
_entity.id
_entity.type
_entity.pdbx_description
1 polymer ?
#
loop_
_entity_poly.entity_id
_entity_poly.type
_entity_poly.pdbx_seq_one_letter_code
_entity_poly.pdbx_strand_id
1 'polypeptide(L)'
;MNAFLLTQAAEDIAGTGGPDIMRLVIEYIAYAVVIIVGIVILLAFRRASRPPKHTELKKQLESFAEDLTSVHDQAQRGVLPRLRFIKLVSKLTYRADKLAFTTDGMAEKERDGDLAALATLLEQAHAELSVYRYGTHDAGDFAPMEAARHKLTEAIGLLTRIIERDKKLSAKRVSS
;
A
#
# COMPACT_ATOMS: atom_id res chain seq x y z
N MET A 1 -39.39 30.14 -43.04
CA MET A 1 -38.08 29.97 -43.73
C MET A 1 -37.07 29.14 -42.95
N ASN A 2 -37.43 28.50 -41.81
CA ASN A 2 -36.49 27.69 -41.01
C ASN A 2 -36.68 26.18 -41.16
N ALA A 3 -37.84 25.72 -41.65
CA ALA A 3 -38.09 24.30 -41.90
C ALA A 3 -37.31 23.77 -43.12
N PHE A 4 -37.17 24.59 -44.17
CA PHE A 4 -36.44 24.23 -45.38
C PHE A 4 -34.94 24.01 -45.15
N LEU A 5 -34.33 24.77 -44.22
CA LEU A 5 -32.92 24.61 -43.83
C LEU A 5 -32.70 23.35 -42.98
N LEU A 6 -33.66 22.96 -42.15
CA LEU A 6 -33.60 21.71 -41.38
C LEU A 6 -33.85 20.48 -42.25
N THR A 7 -34.71 20.59 -43.26
CA THR A 7 -34.93 19.52 -44.24
C THR A 7 -33.72 19.32 -45.14
N GLN A 8 -33.09 20.39 -45.64
CA GLN A 8 -31.83 20.27 -46.41
C GLN A 8 -30.66 19.74 -45.58
N ALA A 9 -30.52 20.15 -44.32
CA ALA A 9 -29.48 19.61 -43.44
C ALA A 9 -29.71 18.13 -43.10
N ALA A 10 -30.96 17.69 -42.96
CA ALA A 10 -31.29 16.27 -42.78
C ALA A 10 -31.10 15.46 -44.07
N GLU A 11 -31.35 16.06 -45.24
CA GLU A 11 -31.19 15.45 -46.55
C GLU A 11 -29.71 15.35 -46.97
N ASP A 12 -28.86 16.30 -46.58
CA ASP A 12 -27.40 16.20 -46.75
C ASP A 12 -26.81 15.10 -45.86
N ILE A 13 -27.29 14.94 -44.62
CA ILE A 13 -26.84 13.85 -43.73
C ILE A 13 -27.35 12.48 -44.21
N ALA A 14 -28.55 12.43 -44.81
CA ALA A 14 -29.14 11.20 -45.36
C ALA A 14 -28.57 10.84 -46.76
N GLY A 15 -28.11 11.83 -47.53
CA GLY A 15 -27.59 11.66 -48.89
C GLY A 15 -26.10 11.33 -48.97
N THR A 16 -25.32 11.62 -47.93
CA THR A 16 -23.89 11.26 -47.86
C THR A 16 -23.69 9.92 -47.15
N GLY A 17 -24.31 8.85 -47.67
CA GLY A 17 -23.95 7.47 -47.35
C GLY A 17 -22.58 7.06 -47.90
N GLY A 18 -21.58 7.94 -47.79
CA GLY A 18 -20.21 7.73 -48.26
C GLY A 18 -19.32 7.13 -47.17
N PRO A 19 -18.23 6.44 -47.56
CA PRO A 19 -17.30 5.78 -46.65
C PRO A 19 -16.68 6.70 -45.59
N ASP A 20 -16.71 8.02 -45.82
CA ASP A 20 -16.11 9.03 -44.93
C ASP A 20 -16.91 9.30 -43.65
N ILE A 21 -18.25 9.28 -43.69
CA ILE A 21 -19.07 9.42 -42.47
C ILE A 21 -18.94 8.19 -41.58
N MET A 22 -18.98 7.00 -42.19
CA MET A 22 -18.76 5.74 -41.48
C MET A 22 -17.37 5.71 -40.84
N ARG A 23 -16.34 6.24 -41.50
CA ARG A 23 -14.99 6.36 -40.95
C ARG A 23 -14.94 7.28 -39.73
N LEU A 24 -15.60 8.44 -39.79
CA LEU A 24 -15.72 9.36 -38.64
C LEU A 24 -16.44 8.71 -37.46
N VAL A 25 -17.56 8.02 -37.69
CA VAL A 25 -18.30 7.31 -36.63
C VAL A 25 -17.43 6.24 -35.97
N ILE A 26 -16.70 5.46 -36.77
CA ILE A 26 -15.77 4.43 -36.27
C ILE A 26 -14.65 5.06 -35.43
N GLU A 27 -14.09 6.19 -35.86
CA GLU A 27 -13.03 6.89 -35.15
C GLU A 27 -13.51 7.42 -33.78
N TYR A 28 -14.70 8.02 -33.72
CA TYR A 28 -15.29 8.47 -32.45
C TYR A 28 -15.60 7.31 -31.51
N ILE A 29 -16.09 6.18 -32.02
CA ILE A 29 -16.30 4.97 -31.22
C ILE A 29 -14.96 4.45 -30.69
N ALA A 30 -13.91 4.43 -31.51
CA ALA A 30 -12.57 4.03 -31.08
C ALA A 30 -12.05 4.93 -29.95
N TYR A 31 -12.20 6.26 -30.06
CA TYR A 31 -11.84 7.18 -28.99
C TYR A 31 -12.65 6.94 -27.71
N ALA A 32 -13.97 6.72 -27.83
CA ALA A 32 -14.82 6.40 -26.68
C ALA A 32 -14.38 5.11 -25.98
N VAL A 33 -14.02 4.06 -26.74
CA VAL A 33 -13.49 2.81 -26.19
C VAL A 33 -12.17 3.04 -25.44
N VAL A 34 -11.23 3.80 -26.02
CA VAL A 34 -9.95 4.12 -25.36
C VAL A 34 -10.19 4.84 -24.02
N ILE A 35 -11.12 5.80 -23.97
CA ILE A 35 -11.49 6.50 -22.73
C ILE A 35 -12.05 5.53 -21.70
N ILE A 36 -12.99 4.66 -22.10
CA ILE A 36 -13.59 3.67 -21.19
C ILE A 36 -12.52 2.72 -20.64
N VAL A 37 -11.63 2.20 -21.49
CA VAL A 37 -10.53 1.33 -21.06
C VAL A 37 -9.62 2.07 -20.08
N GLY A 38 -9.28 3.34 -20.36
CA GLY A 38 -8.51 4.18 -19.43
C GLY A 38 -9.18 4.32 -18.07
N ILE A 39 -10.48 4.58 -18.02
CA ILE A 39 -11.25 4.71 -16.77
C ILE A 39 -11.29 3.37 -16.01
N VAL A 40 -11.51 2.26 -16.71
CA VAL A 40 -11.54 0.92 -16.10
C VAL A 40 -10.19 0.58 -15.48
N ILE A 41 -9.08 0.87 -16.17
CA ILE A 41 -7.72 0.68 -15.64
C ILE A 41 -7.53 1.53 -14.38
N LEU A 42 -7.91 2.81 -14.41
CA LEU A 42 -7.80 3.69 -13.24
C LEU A 42 -8.63 3.20 -12.05
N LEU A 43 -9.84 2.71 -12.29
CA LEU A 43 -10.70 2.12 -11.26
C LEU A 43 -10.10 0.84 -10.68
N ALA A 44 -9.49 0.00 -11.52
CA ALA A 44 -8.79 -1.21 -11.08
C ALA A 44 -7.59 -0.85 -10.19
N PHE A 45 -6.76 0.10 -10.62
CA PHE A 45 -5.64 0.60 -9.81
C PHE A 45 -6.12 1.15 -8.46
N ARG A 46 -7.16 1.98 -8.45
CA ARG A 46 -7.73 2.56 -7.22
C ARG A 46 -8.27 1.52 -6.25
N ARG A 47 -8.77 0.39 -6.75
CA ARG A 47 -9.30 -0.70 -5.91
C ARG A 47 -8.18 -1.57 -5.36
N ALA A 48 -7.13 -1.82 -6.15
CA ALA A 48 -5.95 -2.57 -5.74
C ALA A 48 -5.07 -1.79 -4.73
N SER A 49 -5.01 -0.46 -4.85
CA SER A 49 -4.22 0.40 -3.98
C SER A 49 -4.95 0.84 -2.70
N ARG A 50 -6.02 0.16 -2.30
CA ARG A 50 -6.69 0.48 -1.03
C ARG A 50 -5.74 0.16 0.13
N PRO A 51 -5.37 1.16 0.96
CA PRO A 51 -4.53 0.90 2.11
C PRO A 51 -5.23 -0.07 3.09
N PRO A 52 -4.47 -0.86 3.84
CA PRO A 52 -5.01 -1.76 4.84
C PRO A 52 -5.76 -0.96 5.91
N LYS A 53 -6.72 -1.60 6.58
CA LYS A 53 -7.36 -0.99 7.76
C LYS A 53 -6.37 -0.96 8.91
N HIS A 54 -6.51 -0.02 9.86
CA HIS A 54 -5.63 0.05 11.04
C HIS A 54 -5.60 -1.27 11.84
N THR A 55 -6.73 -1.98 11.92
CA THR A 55 -6.80 -3.30 12.58
C THR A 55 -6.04 -4.39 11.82
N GLU A 56 -5.96 -4.29 10.50
CA GLU A 56 -5.19 -5.21 9.66
C GLU A 56 -3.70 -4.90 9.75
N LEU A 57 -3.33 -3.63 9.70
CA LEU A 57 -1.95 -3.18 9.93
C LEU A 57 -1.45 -3.66 11.30
N LYS A 58 -2.28 -3.57 12.35
CA LYS A 58 -1.93 -4.08 13.69
C LYS A 58 -1.62 -5.56 13.67
N LYS A 59 -2.46 -6.39 13.04
CA LYS A 59 -2.21 -7.83 12.90
C LYS A 59 -0.92 -8.11 12.12
N GLN A 60 -0.63 -7.31 11.10
CA GLN A 60 0.60 -7.46 10.31
C GLN A 60 1.86 -7.11 11.13
N LEU A 61 1.78 -6.11 12.01
CA LEU A 61 2.85 -5.74 12.95
C LEU A 61 3.05 -6.78 14.05
N GLU A 62 1.96 -7.27 14.65
CA GLU A 62 2.01 -8.32 15.69
C GLU A 62 2.63 -9.61 15.14
N SER A 63 2.18 -10.06 13.97
CA SER A 63 2.79 -11.24 13.32
C SER A 63 4.22 -11.00 12.86
N PHE A 64 4.61 -9.76 12.57
CA PHE A 64 6.01 -9.43 12.29
C PHE A 64 6.87 -9.48 13.56
N ALA A 65 6.37 -8.99 14.68
CA ALA A 65 7.04 -9.07 15.99
C ALA A 65 7.17 -10.53 16.47
N GLU A 66 6.16 -11.36 16.23
CA GLU A 66 6.19 -12.80 16.51
C GLU A 66 7.25 -13.51 15.66
N ASP A 67 7.24 -13.28 14.34
CA ASP A 67 8.25 -13.83 13.44
C ASP A 67 9.67 -13.43 13.90
N LEU A 68 9.88 -12.14 14.20
CA LEU A 68 11.17 -11.62 14.65
C LEU A 68 11.62 -12.27 15.97
N THR A 69 10.71 -12.43 16.92
CA THR A 69 10.98 -13.13 18.19
C THR A 69 11.34 -14.60 17.95
N SER A 70 10.59 -15.28 17.07
CA SER A 70 10.85 -16.69 16.76
C SER A 70 12.22 -16.92 16.12
N VAL A 71 12.67 -16.00 15.26
CA VAL A 71 14.00 -16.09 14.63
C VAL A 71 15.08 -15.79 15.66
N HIS A 72 14.86 -14.82 16.56
CA HIS A 72 15.80 -14.48 17.62
C HIS A 72 16.02 -15.68 18.57
N ASP A 73 14.94 -16.29 19.05
CA ASP A 73 15.00 -17.44 19.96
C ASP A 73 15.69 -18.66 19.32
N GLN A 74 15.38 -18.93 18.05
CA GLN A 74 16.00 -20.03 17.32
C GLN A 74 17.50 -19.77 17.05
N ALA A 75 17.88 -18.51 16.84
CA ALA A 75 19.26 -18.13 16.61
C ALA A 75 20.08 -18.19 17.90
N GLN A 76 19.52 -17.70 19.01
CA GLN A 76 20.13 -17.75 20.34
C GLN A 76 20.35 -19.19 20.82
N ARG A 77 19.41 -20.11 20.53
CA ARG A 77 19.55 -21.54 20.85
C ARG A 77 20.54 -22.29 19.94
N GLY A 78 21.14 -21.62 18.95
CA GLY A 78 22.07 -22.24 18.00
C GLY A 78 21.42 -23.25 17.05
N VAL A 79 20.09 -23.27 16.97
CA VAL A 79 19.32 -24.24 16.16
C VAL A 79 19.32 -23.86 14.68
N LEU A 80 19.57 -22.59 14.38
CA LEU A 80 19.58 -22.04 13.02
C LEU A 80 20.97 -22.10 12.37
N PRO A 81 21.14 -22.83 11.26
CA PRO A 81 22.33 -22.69 10.42
C PRO A 81 22.47 -21.26 9.91
N ARG A 82 23.71 -20.72 9.84
CA ARG A 82 24.01 -19.35 9.40
C ARG A 82 23.31 -18.96 8.08
N LEU A 83 23.30 -19.86 7.10
CA LEU A 83 22.63 -19.63 5.82
C LEU A 83 21.12 -19.44 5.96
N ARG A 84 20.46 -20.19 6.86
CA ARG A 84 19.02 -20.03 7.12
C ARG A 84 18.75 -18.74 7.89
N PHE A 85 19.61 -18.40 8.86
CA PHE A 85 19.51 -17.14 9.59
C PHE A 85 19.55 -15.93 8.63
N ILE A 86 20.55 -15.83 7.76
CA ILE A 86 20.66 -14.72 6.79
C ILE A 86 19.42 -14.63 5.89
N LYS A 87 18.88 -15.76 5.43
CA LYS A 87 17.65 -15.79 4.62
C LYS A 87 16.43 -15.29 5.39
N LEU A 88 16.27 -15.71 6.65
CA LEU A 88 15.15 -15.28 7.49
C LEU A 88 15.26 -13.79 7.81
N VAL A 89 16.44 -13.31 8.21
CA VAL A 89 16.64 -11.88 8.46
C VAL A 89 16.40 -11.06 7.19
N SER A 90 16.89 -11.50 6.03
CA SER A 90 16.60 -10.83 4.75
C SER A 90 15.10 -10.73 4.46
N LYS A 91 14.33 -11.78 4.79
CA LYS A 91 12.87 -11.79 4.67
C LYS A 91 12.22 -10.80 5.64
N LEU A 92 12.72 -10.73 6.88
CA LEU A 92 12.24 -9.79 7.90
C LEU A 92 12.56 -8.33 7.53
N THR A 93 13.76 -8.07 7.01
CA THR A 93 14.16 -6.78 6.46
C THR A 93 13.21 -6.34 5.34
N TYR A 94 12.98 -7.20 4.34
CA TYR A 94 12.03 -6.88 3.27
C TYR A 94 10.60 -6.65 3.79
N ARG A 95 10.18 -7.39 4.81
CA ARG A 95 8.87 -7.21 5.44
C ARG A 95 8.77 -5.88 6.18
N ALA A 96 9.82 -5.45 6.88
CA ALA A 96 9.90 -4.15 7.55
C ALA A 96 9.78 -3.00 6.55
N ASP A 97 10.54 -3.05 5.46
CA ASP A 97 10.51 -2.06 4.38
C ASP A 97 9.13 -1.97 3.73
N LYS A 98 8.53 -3.12 3.40
CA LYS A 98 7.17 -3.17 2.86
C LYS A 98 6.16 -2.54 3.81
N LEU A 99 6.24 -2.81 5.11
CA LEU A 99 5.33 -2.26 6.11
C LEU A 99 5.53 -0.75 6.29
N ALA A 100 6.79 -0.28 6.27
CA ALA A 100 7.12 1.13 6.30
C ALA A 100 6.48 1.86 5.12
N PHE A 101 6.69 1.37 3.90
CA PHE A 101 6.10 1.93 2.68
C PHE A 101 4.56 1.98 2.73
N THR A 102 3.92 0.90 3.19
CA THR A 102 2.45 0.90 3.31
C THR A 102 1.95 1.88 4.37
N THR A 103 2.67 2.03 5.47
CA THR A 103 2.28 2.95 6.54
C THR A 103 2.48 4.40 6.11
N ASP A 104 3.56 4.70 5.40
CA ASP A 104 3.83 6.03 4.87
C ASP A 104 2.73 6.47 3.89
N GLY A 105 2.33 5.59 2.97
CA GLY A 105 1.19 5.84 2.09
C GLY A 105 -0.15 6.01 2.83
N MET A 106 -0.31 5.39 4.01
CA MET A 106 -1.46 5.64 4.89
C MET A 106 -1.38 7.00 5.57
N ALA A 107 -0.20 7.36 6.08
CA ALA A 107 0.05 8.64 6.73
C ALA A 107 -0.22 9.81 5.78
N GLU A 108 0.26 9.72 4.53
CA GLU A 108 0.06 10.76 3.52
C GLU A 108 -1.42 10.91 3.13
N LYS A 109 -2.14 9.78 3.00
CA LYS A 109 -3.56 9.76 2.66
C LYS A 109 -4.45 10.27 3.78
N GLU A 110 -4.16 9.90 5.03
CA GLU A 110 -4.94 10.26 6.21
C GLU A 110 -4.50 11.59 6.82
N ARG A 111 -3.35 12.13 6.38
CA ARG A 111 -2.67 13.29 6.95
C ARG A 111 -2.44 13.12 8.46
N ASP A 112 -2.09 11.91 8.87
CA ASP A 112 -1.89 11.55 10.27
C ASP A 112 -0.40 11.48 10.63
N GLY A 113 0.03 12.39 11.49
CA GLY A 113 1.41 12.44 11.98
C GLY A 113 1.81 11.24 12.84
N ASP A 114 0.85 10.58 13.50
CA ASP A 114 1.14 9.37 14.30
C ASP A 114 1.44 8.17 13.38
N LEU A 115 0.79 8.09 12.22
CA LEU A 115 1.12 7.09 11.18
C LEU A 115 2.48 7.38 10.54
N ALA A 116 2.81 8.65 10.32
CA ALA A 116 4.15 9.02 9.83
C ALA A 116 5.23 8.60 10.82
N ALA A 117 5.02 8.84 12.12
CA ALA A 117 5.93 8.38 13.17
C ALA A 117 6.05 6.85 13.20
N LEU A 118 4.97 6.12 12.94
CA LEU A 118 4.99 4.66 12.84
C LEU A 118 5.84 4.19 11.64
N ALA A 119 5.73 4.84 10.49
CA ALA A 119 6.57 4.53 9.32
C ALA A 119 8.06 4.73 9.65
N THR A 120 8.42 5.83 10.31
CA THR A 120 9.80 6.08 10.76
C THR A 120 10.33 5.00 11.70
N LEU A 121 9.51 4.49 12.64
CA LEU A 121 9.92 3.39 13.52
C LEU A 121 10.18 2.09 12.74
N LEU A 122 9.40 1.82 11.69
CA LEU A 122 9.60 0.66 10.83
C LEU A 122 10.85 0.79 9.96
N GLU A 123 11.16 1.98 9.46
CA GLU A 123 12.42 2.25 8.76
C GLU A 123 13.63 2.07 9.68
N GLN A 124 13.53 2.50 10.94
CA GLN A 124 14.57 2.26 11.94
C GLN A 124 14.73 0.75 12.20
N ALA A 125 13.63 0.01 12.38
CA ALA A 125 13.69 -1.46 12.53
C ALA A 125 14.31 -2.14 11.29
N HIS A 126 14.01 -1.66 10.08
CA HIS A 126 14.64 -2.12 8.85
C HIS A 126 16.16 -1.87 8.87
N ALA A 127 16.59 -0.66 9.25
CA ALA A 127 18.01 -0.30 9.31
C ALA A 127 18.77 -1.22 10.27
N GLU A 128 18.24 -1.47 11.47
CA GLU A 128 18.83 -2.38 12.46
C GLU A 128 18.96 -3.82 11.92
N LEU A 129 17.93 -4.33 11.22
CA LEU A 129 17.96 -5.68 10.65
C LEU A 129 18.88 -5.79 9.43
N SER A 130 19.07 -4.69 8.68
CA SER A 130 19.86 -4.68 7.45
C SER A 130 21.35 -4.96 7.70
N VAL A 131 21.84 -4.71 8.92
CA VAL A 131 23.23 -4.94 9.34
C VAL A 131 23.62 -6.42 9.22
N TYR A 132 22.67 -7.34 9.38
CA TYR A 132 22.92 -8.78 9.21
C TYR A 132 23.02 -9.22 7.74
N ARG A 133 22.50 -8.43 6.79
CA ARG A 133 22.40 -8.84 5.38
C ARG A 133 23.76 -8.86 4.67
N TYR A 134 24.66 -7.97 5.07
CA TYR A 134 25.98 -7.81 4.44
C TYR A 134 27.08 -8.65 5.11
N GLY A 135 26.73 -9.47 6.11
CA GLY A 135 27.73 -10.21 6.90
C GLY A 135 28.68 -9.29 7.68
N THR A 136 28.33 -8.01 7.80
CA THR A 136 29.05 -6.97 8.54
C THR A 136 28.91 -7.08 10.05
N HIS A 137 28.02 -7.96 10.52
CA HIS A 137 27.79 -8.23 11.93
C HIS A 137 28.02 -9.70 12.25
N ASP A 138 28.53 -9.97 13.44
CA ASP A 138 28.75 -11.33 13.90
C ASP A 138 27.41 -12.00 14.19
N ALA A 139 27.28 -13.28 13.82
CA ALA A 139 26.02 -14.02 13.96
C ALA A 139 25.67 -14.33 15.44
N GLY A 140 26.59 -14.00 16.37
CA GLY A 140 26.39 -14.09 17.81
C GLY A 140 26.02 -12.77 18.49
N ASP A 141 26.04 -11.62 17.78
CA ASP A 141 25.59 -10.34 18.32
C ASP A 141 24.12 -10.11 17.92
N PHE A 142 23.24 -10.22 18.91
CA PHE A 142 21.80 -10.08 18.75
C PHE A 142 21.29 -8.67 19.10
N ALA A 143 22.16 -7.72 19.45
CA ALA A 143 21.75 -6.38 19.86
C ALA A 143 20.95 -5.62 18.79
N PRO A 144 21.31 -5.62 17.49
CA PRO A 144 20.48 -5.00 16.45
C PRO A 144 19.09 -5.64 16.34
N MET A 145 19.01 -6.95 16.55
CA MET A 145 17.73 -7.67 16.51
C MET A 145 16.82 -7.30 17.69
N GLU A 146 17.39 -7.08 18.87
CA GLU A 146 16.66 -6.57 20.04
C GLU A 146 16.23 -5.10 19.85
N ALA A 147 17.10 -4.26 19.29
CA ALA A 147 16.77 -2.88 18.95
C ALA A 147 15.59 -2.81 17.97
N ALA A 148 15.62 -3.64 16.92
CA ALA A 148 14.50 -3.77 15.98
C ALA A 148 13.20 -4.21 16.68
N ARG A 149 13.27 -5.16 17.62
CA ARG A 149 12.10 -5.58 18.43
C ARG A 149 11.54 -4.44 19.25
N HIS A 150 12.39 -3.64 19.91
CA HIS A 150 11.96 -2.49 20.70
C HIS A 150 11.18 -1.48 19.83
N LYS A 151 11.72 -1.15 18.64
CA LYS A 151 11.06 -0.27 17.68
C LYS A 151 9.71 -0.80 17.22
N LEU A 152 9.61 -2.11 16.99
CA LEU A 152 8.35 -2.78 16.66
C LEU A 152 7.33 -2.70 17.79
N THR A 153 7.75 -2.89 19.03
CA THR A 153 6.87 -2.77 20.20
C THR A 153 6.35 -1.34 20.34
N GLU A 154 7.21 -0.33 20.17
CA GLU A 154 6.80 1.08 20.14
C GLU A 154 5.78 1.36 19.03
N ALA A 155 6.01 0.84 17.82
CA ALA A 155 5.12 0.99 16.68
C ALA A 155 3.73 0.37 16.94
N ILE A 156 3.68 -0.85 17.52
CA ILE A 156 2.42 -1.50 17.91
C ILE A 156 1.68 -0.68 18.98
N GLY A 157 2.42 -0.10 19.94
CA GLY A 157 1.86 0.77 20.97
C GLY A 157 1.26 2.05 20.39
N LEU A 158 1.94 2.70 19.45
CA LEU A 158 1.41 3.85 18.70
C LEU A 158 0.14 3.50 17.94
N LEU A 159 0.15 2.42 17.16
CA LEU A 159 -1.03 2.01 16.39
C LEU A 159 -2.22 1.67 17.28
N THR A 160 -1.97 1.07 18.45
CA THR A 160 -3.04 0.78 19.41
C THR A 160 -3.70 2.07 19.91
N ARG A 161 -2.91 3.13 20.19
CA ARG A 161 -3.44 4.45 20.54
C ARG A 161 -4.28 5.07 19.43
N ILE A 162 -3.84 4.96 18.17
CA ILE A 162 -4.59 5.45 16.99
C ILE A 162 -5.96 4.74 16.92
N ILE A 163 -5.98 3.41 17.02
CA ILE A 163 -7.22 2.63 16.98
C ILE A 163 -8.17 3.02 18.12
N GLU A 164 -7.65 3.25 19.33
CA GLU A 164 -8.47 3.68 20.47
C GLU A 164 -9.03 5.09 20.27
N ARG A 165 -8.24 6.01 19.72
CA ARG A 165 -8.68 7.37 19.38
C ARG A 165 -9.84 7.33 18.38
N ASP A 166 -9.71 6.52 17.34
CA ASP A 166 -10.73 6.38 16.30
C ASP A 166 -12.02 5.76 16.83
N LYS A 167 -11.93 4.78 17.74
CA LYS A 167 -13.09 4.24 18.46
C LYS A 167 -13.80 5.32 19.30
N LYS A 168 -13.05 6.15 20.02
CA LYS A 168 -13.63 7.25 20.82
C LYS A 168 -14.33 8.29 19.94
N LEU A 169 -13.71 8.67 18.81
CA LEU A 169 -14.28 9.66 17.88
C LEU A 169 -15.56 9.16 17.20
N SER A 170 -15.58 7.89 16.80
CA SER A 170 -16.78 7.26 16.21
C SER A 170 -17.92 7.13 17.23
N ALA A 171 -17.63 6.75 18.48
CA ALA A 171 -18.64 6.70 19.53
C ALA A 171 -19.25 8.09 19.81
N LYS A 172 -18.41 9.14 19.86
CA LYS A 172 -18.86 10.52 20.09
C LYS A 172 -19.79 11.03 18.98
N ARG A 173 -19.54 10.67 17.72
CA ARG A 173 -20.39 11.03 16.57
C ARG A 173 -21.76 10.36 16.56
N VAL A 174 -21.91 9.19 17.20
CA VAL A 174 -23.21 8.48 17.29
C VAL A 174 -24.05 9.01 18.46
N SER A 175 -23.41 9.62 19.47
CA SER A 175 -24.08 10.22 20.63
C SER A 175 -24.46 11.70 20.48
N SER A 176 -24.15 12.33 19.34
CA SER A 176 -24.51 13.72 19.01
C SER A 176 -25.51 13.73 17.86
#